data_AF-A0A952GWK5-F1
#
_entry.id   AF-A0A952GWK5-F1
#
_cell.length_a   1.000
_cell.length_b   1.000
_cell.length_c   1.000
_cell.angle_alpha   90.00
_cell.angle_beta   90.00
_cell.angle_gamma   90.00
#
_symmetry.space_group_name_H-M   'P 1'
#
loop_
_entity.id
_entity.type
_entity.pdbx_description
1 polymer ?
#
loop_
_entity_poly.entity_id
_entity_poly.type
_entity_poly.pdbx_seq_one_letter_code
_entity_poly.pdbx_strand_id
1 'polypeptide(L)' 'DPNQAVDVAVDVAGTKVKGAAGQVLTSAVMDAHNTFQNPQVIKPAAFSARAAGGKLSIKVPAKAVMVVALEE' A
#
# COMPACT_ATOMS: atom_id res chain seq x y z
N ASP A 1 -12.64 -2.24 -7.79
CA ASP A 1 -13.55 -1.14 -7.41
C ASP A 1 -12.71 -0.07 -6.71
N PRO A 2 -12.62 1.16 -7.24
CA PRO A 2 -11.83 2.22 -6.62
C PRO A 2 -12.38 2.68 -5.26
N ASN A 3 -13.62 2.33 -4.91
CA ASN A 3 -14.27 2.76 -3.67
C ASN A 3 -14.14 1.76 -2.52
N GLN A 4 -13.56 0.59 -2.78
CA GLN A 4 -13.41 -0.46 -1.78
C GLN A 4 -11.94 -0.79 -1.57
N ALA A 5 -11.59 -1.11 -0.32
CA ALA A 5 -10.30 -1.72 -0.04
C ALA A 5 -10.27 -3.14 -0.60
N VAL A 6 -9.08 -3.61 -0.96
CA VAL A 6 -8.87 -4.95 -1.51
C VAL A 6 -7.72 -5.61 -0.76
N ASP A 7 -7.92 -6.86 -0.35
CA ASP A 7 -6.85 -7.70 0.19
C ASP A 7 -6.12 -8.39 -0.97
N VAL A 8 -4.83 -8.12 -1.09
CA VAL A 8 -3.95 -8.70 -2.10
C VAL A 8 -3.07 -9.75 -1.44
N ALA A 9 -3.22 -11.01 -1.85
CA ALA A 9 -2.29 -12.06 -1.47
C ALA A 9 -1.05 -12.00 -2.38
N VAL A 10 0.13 -12.00 -1.76
CA VAL A 10 1.41 -11.96 -2.47
C VAL A 10 2.07 -13.33 -2.34
N ASP A 11 2.22 -14.00 -3.48
CA ASP A 11 2.94 -15.27 -3.60
C ASP A 11 4.06 -15.10 -4.63
N VAL A 12 5.29 -15.42 -4.22
CA VAL A 12 6.48 -15.31 -5.05
C VAL A 12 7.12 -16.69 -5.13
N ALA A 13 7.04 -17.30 -6.31
CA ALA A 13 7.54 -18.64 -6.54
C ALA A 13 9.03 -18.73 -6.16
N GLY A 14 9.38 -19.76 -5.38
CA GLY A 14 10.77 -20.04 -4.98
C GLY A 14 11.31 -19.18 -3.83
N THR A 15 10.53 -18.24 -3.28
CA THR A 15 10.97 -17.34 -2.20
C THR A 15 9.98 -17.33 -1.04
N LYS A 16 10.47 -17.44 0.19
CA LYS A 16 9.65 -17.25 1.39
C LYS A 16 9.68 -15.79 1.81
N VAL A 17 8.63 -15.05 1.46
CA VAL A 17 8.47 -13.65 1.88
C VAL A 17 8.13 -13.61 3.37
N LYS A 18 8.93 -12.89 4.16
CA LYS A 18 8.69 -12.64 5.59
C LYS A 18 7.96 -11.33 5.84
N GLY A 19 8.02 -10.38 4.90
CA GLY A 19 7.37 -9.09 5.06
C GLY A 19 7.46 -8.22 3.81
N ALA A 20 6.96 -7.01 3.95
CA ALA A 20 7.11 -5.96 2.96
C ALA A 20 7.14 -4.59 3.64
N ALA A 21 7.96 -3.68 3.11
CA ALA A 21 8.05 -2.31 3.57
C ALA A 21 8.06 -1.35 2.38
N GLY A 22 7.46 -0.17 2.53
CA GLY A 22 7.41 0.80 1.45
C GLY A 22 6.51 1.98 1.75
N GLN A 23 5.78 2.43 0.74
CA GLN A 23 4.95 3.62 0.83
C GLN A 23 3.57 3.40 0.21
N VAL A 24 2.58 4.09 0.79
CA VAL A 24 1.22 4.21 0.27
C VAL A 24 0.90 5.67 -0.01
N LEU A 25 0.30 5.93 -1.16
CA LEU A 25 -0.31 7.20 -1.52
C LEU A 25 -1.81 6.98 -1.65
N THR A 26 -2.62 7.69 -0.88
CA THR A 26 -4.08 7.56 -0.90
C THR A 26 -4.76 8.86 -0.49
N SER A 27 -6.07 8.95 -0.76
CA SER A 27 -6.92 10.06 -0.37
C SER A 27 -8.37 9.60 -0.17
N ALA A 28 -9.12 10.35 0.64
CA ALA A 28 -10.57 10.13 0.83
C ALA A 28 -11.37 10.40 -0.46
N VAL A 29 -10.91 11.31 -1.31
CA VAL A 29 -11.56 11.71 -2.59
C VAL A 29 -10.61 11.50 -3.77
N MET A 30 -11.18 11.17 -4.93
CA MET A 30 -10.41 10.75 -6.12
C MET A 30 -9.65 11.91 -6.80
N ASP A 31 -10.20 13.12 -6.71
CA ASP A 31 -9.73 14.35 -7.35
C ASP A 31 -8.91 15.25 -6.40
N ALA A 32 -8.53 14.72 -5.23
CA ALA A 32 -7.68 15.44 -4.31
C ALA A 32 -6.34 15.79 -4.98
N HIS A 33 -5.83 16.97 -4.66
CA HIS A 33 -4.58 17.50 -5.18
C HIS A 33 -3.96 18.48 -4.19
N ASN A 34 -2.65 18.69 -4.31
CA ASN A 34 -1.94 19.68 -3.52
C ASN A 34 -2.08 21.06 -4.18
N THR A 35 -2.24 22.09 -3.36
CA THR A 35 -2.30 23.50 -3.77
C THR A 35 -1.18 24.28 -3.09
N PHE A 36 -0.95 25.54 -3.48
CA PHE A 36 0.05 26.37 -2.80
C PHE A 36 -0.32 26.65 -1.34
N GLN A 37 -1.61 26.82 -1.05
CA GLN A 37 -2.12 27.03 0.30
C GLN A 37 -2.09 25.74 1.13
N ASN A 38 -2.38 24.60 0.48
CA ASN A 38 -2.37 23.27 1.11
C ASN A 38 -1.45 22.32 0.33
N PRO A 39 -0.12 22.37 0.56
CA PRO A 39 0.84 21.63 -0.26
C PRO A 39 0.95 20.14 0.07
N GLN A 40 0.31 19.68 1.14
CA GLN A 40 0.49 18.33 1.69
C GLN A 40 -0.84 17.60 1.95
N VAL A 41 -1.87 17.89 1.16
CA VAL A 41 -3.17 17.19 1.22
C VAL A 41 -3.00 15.71 0.85
N ILE A 42 -2.15 15.42 -0.13
CA ILE A 42 -1.77 14.07 -0.53
C ILE A 42 -0.26 13.95 -0.56
N LYS A 43 0.27 12.98 0.20
CA LYS A 43 1.69 12.64 0.24
C LYS A 43 1.88 11.17 0.59
N PRO A 44 3.01 10.55 0.18
CA PRO A 44 3.31 9.18 0.56
C PRO A 44 3.41 9.04 2.08
N ALA A 45 2.81 7.99 2.61
CA ALA A 45 2.95 7.56 4.00
C ALA A 45 3.69 6.23 4.05
N ALA A 46 4.46 5.99 5.12
CA ALA A 46 5.15 4.73 5.31
C ALA A 46 4.15 3.57 5.47
N PHE A 47 4.49 2.42 4.89
CA PHE A 47 3.74 1.18 4.98
C PHE A 47 4.67 0.03 5.36
N SER A 48 4.19 -0.87 6.22
CA SER A 48 4.86 -2.14 6.50
C SER A 48 3.84 -3.24 6.77
N ALA A 49 4.20 -4.47 6.40
CA ALA A 49 3.42 -5.67 6.65
C ALA A 49 4.36 -6.85 6.92
N ARG A 50 3.90 -7.80 7.73
CA ARG A 50 4.61 -9.06 7.99
C ARG A 50 3.78 -10.23 7.47
N ALA A 51 4.47 -11.23 6.95
CA ALA A 51 3.83 -12.47 6.53
C ALA A 51 3.35 -13.26 7.76
N ALA A 52 2.14 -13.79 7.68
CA ALA A 52 1.57 -14.68 8.68
C ALA A 52 1.58 -16.11 8.13
N GLY A 53 2.24 -17.04 8.83
CA GLY A 53 2.33 -18.43 8.38
C GLY A 53 2.99 -18.61 7.01
N GLY A 54 3.91 -17.72 6.64
CA GLY A 54 4.57 -17.73 5.33
C GLY A 54 3.75 -17.15 4.18
N LYS A 55 2.59 -16.56 4.45
CA LYS A 55 1.76 -15.86 3.47
C LYS A 55 1.73 -14.37 3.76
N LEU A 56 2.06 -13.56 2.76
CA LEU A 56 1.94 -12.11 2.85
C LEU A 56 0.60 -11.69 2.25
N SER A 57 -0.20 -10.97 3.04
CA SER A 57 -1.42 -10.30 2.58
C SER A 57 -1.30 -8.80 2.84
N ILE A 58 -1.54 -8.02 1.80
CA ILE A 58 -1.47 -6.56 1.84
C ILE A 58 -2.87 -6.01 1.60
N LYS A 59 -3.39 -5.27 2.58
CA LYS A 59 -4.65 -4.54 2.43
C LYS A 59 -4.39 -3.22 1.72
N VAL A 60 -4.82 -3.13 0.47
CA VAL A 60 -4.73 -1.92 -0.35
C VAL A 60 -5.99 -1.08 -0.10
N PRO A 61 -5.86 0.16 0.43
CA PRO A 61 -7.02 1.03 0.62
C PRO A 61 -7.68 1.41 -0.71
N ALA A 62 -8.94 1.85 -0.63
CA ALA A 62 -9.61 2.50 -1.76
C ALA A 62 -8.80 3.70 -2.25
N LYS A 63 -8.80 3.97 -3.57
CA LYS A 63 -8.07 5.10 -4.19
C LYS A 63 -6.61 5.18 -3.72
N ALA A 64 -5.90 4.05 -3.75
CA ALA A 64 -4.52 3.98 -3.28
C ALA A 64 -3.56 3.45 -4.34
N VAL A 65 -2.34 3.96 -4.31
CA VAL A 65 -1.18 3.40 -4.99
C VAL A 65 -0.16 3.03 -3.91
N MET A 66 0.36 1.82 -3.98
CA MET A 66 1.35 1.31 -3.03
C MET A 66 2.57 0.80 -3.78
N VAL A 67 3.75 1.11 -3.26
CA VAL A 67 5.02 0.55 -3.72
C VAL A 67 5.70 -0.07 -2.51
N VAL A 68 6.06 -1.34 -2.61
CA VAL A 68 6.65 -2.10 -1.51
C VAL A 68 7.83 -2.92 -1.99
N ALA A 69 8.87 -2.98 -1.17
CA ALA A 69 9.95 -3.95 -1.29
C ALA A 69 9.59 -5.18 -0.44
N LEU A 70 9.85 -6.37 -0.98
CA LEU A 70 9.66 -7.63 -0.26
C LEU A 70 10.88 -7.94 0.60
N GLU A 71 10.63 -8.43 1.80
CA GLU A 71 11.64 -8.82 2.78
C GLU A 71 11.65 -10.35 2.92
N GLU A 72 12.84 -10.93 2.92
CA GLU A 72 13.09 -12.39 2.97
C GLU A 72 13.46 -12.95 4.34
#